data_AF-A0A059JJF5-F1
#
_entry.id   AF-A0A059JJF5-F1
#
_cell.length_a   1.000
_cell.length_b   1.000
_cell.length_c   1.000
_cell.angle_alpha   90.00
_cell.angle_beta   90.00
_cell.angle_gamma   90.00
#
_symmetry.space_group_name_H-M   'P 1'
#
loop_
_entity.id
_entity.type
_entity.pdbx_description
1 polymer ?
#
loop_
_entity_poly.entity_id
_entity_poly.type
_entity_poly.pdbx_seq_one_letter_code
_entity_poly.pdbx_strand_id
1 'polypeptide(L)'
;MPTTEIDKIRTMMRWPQTPRTCLSFILLVCLCVQSLPIFALPSSGNFTSIPTRYHSRHYHHHHHRLEKRVLNPPLPTTEYAKTKMKPGTPHKDKAIFYTAKTLFSALHLIQRFDGQGISDTDNGEKVMDMEGGPFAESAKLFLDDKDTWDDNEKDIAVGQVSRAFAERAKGIVRVVFPEDYSPRIRPNTWTEYEWPALKENSDVTKVLAWWVKKGGDEPMGDGTEIWPCDMTTDPRRQPF
;
A
#
# COMPACT_ATOMS: atom_id res chain seq x y z
N MET A 1 53.09 -65.88 -0.40
CA MET A 1 54.28 -65.00 -0.41
C MET A 1 54.87 -64.98 -1.81
N PRO A 2 55.45 -63.87 -2.28
CA PRO A 2 55.00 -62.48 -2.11
C PRO A 2 55.20 -61.63 -3.39
N THR A 3 54.85 -60.33 -3.29
CA THR A 3 55.36 -59.16 -4.08
C THR A 3 55.06 -59.14 -5.59
N THR A 4 54.52 -58.09 -6.21
CA THR A 4 54.45 -56.64 -5.90
C THR A 4 53.51 -56.05 -6.98
N GLU A 5 52.39 -55.40 -6.65
CA GLU A 5 52.32 -53.94 -6.44
C GLU A 5 53.41 -53.18 -7.21
N ILE A 6 53.09 -52.60 -8.37
CA ILE A 6 53.54 -51.27 -8.82
C ILE A 6 53.00 -50.86 -10.22
N ASP A 7 52.56 -51.78 -11.10
CA ASP A 7 52.24 -51.37 -12.50
C ASP A 7 50.76 -51.30 -12.94
N LYS A 8 49.79 -51.46 -12.01
CA LYS A 8 48.37 -51.24 -12.35
C LYS A 8 47.66 -50.19 -11.48
N ILE A 9 48.42 -49.37 -10.77
CA ILE A 9 47.97 -48.08 -10.24
C ILE A 9 48.33 -46.99 -11.26
N ARG A 10 47.85 -47.14 -12.49
CA ARG A 10 47.83 -46.04 -13.47
C ARG A 10 46.57 -46.09 -14.33
N THR A 11 45.47 -46.40 -13.68
CA THR A 11 44.12 -46.22 -14.21
C THR A 11 43.28 -45.44 -13.19
N MET A 12 43.91 -44.44 -12.56
CA MET A 12 43.21 -43.38 -11.85
C MET A 12 42.64 -42.43 -12.90
N MET A 13 41.31 -42.30 -12.89
CA MET A 13 40.57 -41.11 -13.28
C MET A 13 41.02 -40.43 -14.58
N ARG A 14 40.63 -41.01 -15.72
CA ARG A 14 40.35 -40.17 -16.89
C ARG A 14 39.04 -39.44 -16.63
N TRP A 15 39.13 -38.29 -15.96
CA TRP A 15 38.13 -37.24 -16.16
C TRP A 15 38.09 -36.90 -17.65
N PRO A 16 36.91 -36.81 -18.28
CA PRO A 16 36.83 -36.23 -19.60
C PRO A 16 37.37 -34.81 -19.48
N GLN A 17 38.46 -34.52 -20.18
CA GLN A 17 38.88 -33.15 -20.41
C GLN A 17 37.74 -32.47 -21.16
N THR A 18 36.95 -31.68 -20.43
CA THR A 18 36.01 -30.76 -21.05
C THR A 18 36.81 -29.88 -22.00
N PRO A 19 36.46 -29.85 -23.30
CA PRO A 19 37.20 -29.05 -24.26
C PRO A 19 37.15 -27.59 -23.79
N ARG A 20 38.29 -26.89 -23.88
CA ARG A 20 38.43 -25.50 -23.42
C ARG A 20 37.38 -24.55 -23.99
N THR A 21 36.71 -24.92 -25.07
CA THR A 21 35.56 -24.23 -25.67
C THR A 21 34.28 -24.27 -24.84
N CYS A 22 34.04 -25.31 -24.02
CA CYS A 22 32.85 -25.42 -23.17
C CYS A 22 32.93 -24.53 -21.92
N LEU A 23 34.10 -24.38 -21.31
CA LEU A 23 34.31 -23.47 -20.18
C LEU A 23 34.19 -22.00 -20.60
N SER A 24 34.62 -21.67 -21.83
CA SER A 24 34.41 -20.35 -22.42
C SER A 24 32.93 -20.04 -22.68
N PHE A 25 32.15 -21.03 -23.13
CA PHE A 25 30.70 -20.86 -23.34
C PHE A 25 29.93 -20.72 -22.02
N ILE A 26 30.28 -21.48 -20.99
CA ILE A 26 29.62 -21.38 -19.67
C ILE A 26 29.94 -20.04 -19.00
N LEU A 27 31.18 -19.55 -19.08
CA LEU A 27 31.55 -18.23 -18.57
C LEU A 27 30.92 -17.09 -19.38
N LEU A 28 30.78 -17.23 -20.70
CA LEU A 28 30.08 -16.25 -21.55
C LEU A 28 28.58 -16.20 -21.22
N VAL A 29 27.94 -17.36 -21.01
CA VAL A 29 26.52 -17.44 -20.58
C VAL A 29 26.33 -16.84 -19.19
N CYS A 30 27.24 -17.07 -18.24
CA CYS A 30 27.17 -16.46 -16.91
C CYS A 30 27.42 -14.94 -16.92
N LEU A 31 28.30 -14.43 -17.77
CA LEU A 31 28.55 -12.99 -17.94
C LEU A 31 27.41 -12.28 -18.70
N CYS A 32 26.72 -12.97 -19.63
CA CYS A 32 25.54 -12.43 -20.31
C CYS A 32 24.28 -12.41 -19.42
N VAL A 33 24.18 -13.29 -18.42
CA VAL A 33 23.08 -13.23 -17.43
C VAL A 33 23.28 -12.10 -16.40
N GLN A 34 24.50 -11.59 -16.23
CA GLN A 34 24.80 -10.44 -15.36
C GLN A 34 24.79 -9.07 -16.07
N SER A 35 24.48 -9.03 -17.38
CA SER A 35 24.49 -7.80 -18.18
C SER A 35 23.23 -7.58 -19.02
N LEU A 36 22.16 -8.34 -18.79
CA LEU A 36 20.84 -7.98 -19.27
C LEU A 36 20.17 -7.05 -18.24
N PRO A 37 19.68 -5.85 -18.65
CA PRO A 37 18.77 -5.11 -17.80
C PRO A 37 17.58 -6.04 -17.58
N ILE A 38 17.16 -6.18 -16.32
CA ILE A 38 15.91 -6.82 -15.95
C ILE A 38 14.84 -6.16 -16.82
N PHE A 39 14.40 -6.87 -17.87
CA PHE A 39 13.24 -6.51 -18.64
C PHE A 39 12.06 -6.69 -17.69
N ALA A 40 11.74 -5.60 -17.00
CA ALA A 40 10.40 -5.27 -16.64
C ALA A 40 9.48 -5.53 -17.84
N LEU A 41 8.37 -6.22 -17.62
CA LEU A 41 7.11 -6.12 -18.35
C LEU A 41 6.07 -7.04 -17.63
N PRO A 42 4.76 -6.73 -17.63
CA PRO A 42 4.09 -5.49 -18.05
C PRO A 42 3.26 -4.83 -16.93
N SER A 43 3.05 -3.54 -17.14
CA SER A 43 1.98 -2.70 -16.59
C SER A 43 0.63 -3.43 -16.52
N SER A 44 0.01 -3.40 -15.34
CA SER A 44 -1.45 -3.27 -15.22
C SER A 44 -1.78 -2.32 -14.07
N GLY A 45 -2.06 -1.07 -14.44
CA GLY A 45 -2.91 -0.16 -13.67
C GLY A 45 -2.18 0.71 -12.66
N ASN A 46 -1.92 1.96 -13.06
CA ASN A 46 -1.98 3.14 -12.21
C ASN A 46 -1.43 3.01 -10.78
N PHE A 47 -0.11 3.18 -10.64
CA PHE A 47 0.45 3.56 -9.35
C PHE A 47 0.29 5.07 -9.20
N THR A 48 -0.91 5.55 -8.87
CA THR A 48 -0.98 6.85 -8.18
C THR A 48 -0.52 6.63 -6.77
N SER A 49 0.65 7.18 -6.48
CA SER A 49 0.94 7.64 -5.15
C SER A 49 -0.26 8.46 -4.67
N ILE A 50 -1.00 7.99 -3.67
CA ILE A 50 -1.86 8.89 -2.90
C ILE A 50 -0.91 9.91 -2.29
N PRO A 51 -0.93 11.18 -2.72
CA PRO A 51 -0.13 12.17 -2.07
C PRO A 51 -0.83 12.41 -0.73
N THR A 52 -0.27 11.90 0.36
CA THR A 52 -0.37 12.64 1.62
C THR A 52 0.43 13.92 1.42
N ARG A 53 -0.20 14.92 0.79
CA ARG A 53 0.38 16.22 0.54
C ARG A 53 0.51 16.94 1.88
N TYR A 54 1.63 16.70 2.55
CA TYR A 54 2.26 17.77 3.31
C TYR A 54 3.11 18.58 2.33
N HIS A 55 2.49 19.59 1.73
CA HIS A 55 3.22 20.74 1.21
C HIS A 55 2.66 22.00 1.85
N SER A 56 3.44 22.54 2.79
CA SER A 56 3.44 23.97 3.08
C SER A 56 3.71 24.70 1.78
N ARG A 57 2.69 25.34 1.21
CA ARG A 57 2.80 26.23 0.05
C ARG A 57 1.66 27.25 0.12
N HIS A 58 2.03 28.48 0.46
CA HIS A 58 1.19 29.66 0.35
C HIS A 58 0.63 29.78 -1.08
N TYR A 59 -0.66 29.56 -1.26
CA TYR A 59 -1.39 29.96 -2.48
C TYR A 59 -2.78 30.47 -2.13
N HIS A 60 -3.27 31.33 -3.01
CA HIS A 60 -4.21 32.41 -2.77
C HIS A 60 -5.48 32.06 -1.98
N HIS A 61 -5.73 32.85 -0.92
CA HIS A 61 -7.04 32.98 -0.31
C HIS A 61 -8.01 33.57 -1.34
N HIS A 62 -8.74 32.72 -2.06
CA HIS A 62 -10.01 33.13 -2.65
C HIS A 62 -11.02 33.28 -1.52
N HIS A 63 -11.04 34.47 -0.92
CA HIS A 63 -12.13 34.89 -0.04
C HIS A 63 -13.40 35.07 -0.88
N HIS A 64 -14.19 34.00 -1.03
CA HIS A 64 -15.57 34.10 -1.48
C HIS A 64 -16.51 33.35 -0.55
N ARG A 65 -17.09 34.15 0.36
CA ARG A 65 -18.50 34.20 0.74
C ARG A 65 -19.16 32.88 1.20
N LEU A 66 -19.58 32.91 2.47
CA LEU A 66 -20.49 31.98 3.18
C LEU A 66 -21.91 31.91 2.56
N GLU A 67 -22.03 31.79 1.24
CA GLU A 67 -23.26 31.35 0.60
C GLU A 67 -23.19 29.82 0.44
N LYS A 68 -24.28 29.14 0.78
CA LYS A 68 -24.43 27.69 0.67
C LYS A 68 -24.34 27.29 -0.80
N ARG A 69 -23.12 27.22 -1.34
CA ARG A 69 -22.86 26.87 -2.73
C ARG A 69 -23.22 25.41 -2.97
N VAL A 70 -23.78 25.13 -4.15
CA VAL A 70 -24.02 23.75 -4.58
C VAL A 70 -22.66 23.16 -4.97
N LEU A 71 -22.29 22.05 -4.34
CA LEU A 71 -21.01 21.38 -4.61
C LEU A 71 -21.02 20.82 -6.04
N ASN A 72 -19.99 21.17 -6.81
CA ASN A 72 -19.80 20.72 -8.17
C ASN A 72 -18.34 20.29 -8.37
N PRO A 73 -18.06 19.00 -8.62
CA PRO A 73 -19.01 17.88 -8.55
C PRO A 73 -19.56 17.66 -7.11
N PRO A 74 -20.66 16.91 -6.93
CA PRO A 74 -21.12 16.56 -5.58
C PRO A 74 -20.07 15.69 -4.87
N LEU A 75 -19.92 15.88 -3.55
CA LEU A 75 -19.05 15.00 -2.75
C LEU A 75 -19.57 13.55 -2.83
N PRO A 76 -18.68 12.56 -3.04
CA PRO A 76 -19.09 11.17 -2.99
C PRO A 76 -19.58 10.83 -1.59
N THR A 77 -20.66 10.05 -1.50
CA THR A 77 -21.11 9.47 -0.23
C THR A 77 -20.42 8.14 0.01
N THR A 78 -20.39 7.69 1.28
CA THR A 78 -19.93 6.33 1.62
C THR A 78 -20.69 5.26 0.82
N GLU A 79 -22.03 5.37 0.70
CA GLU A 79 -22.83 4.42 -0.06
C GLU A 79 -22.51 4.44 -1.56
N TYR A 80 -22.31 5.62 -2.14
CA TYR A 80 -21.83 5.75 -3.52
C TYR A 80 -20.49 5.02 -3.69
N ALA A 81 -19.52 5.29 -2.82
CA ALA A 81 -18.19 4.67 -2.88
C ALA A 81 -18.25 3.13 -2.82
N LYS A 82 -19.13 2.54 -1.99
CA LYS A 82 -19.34 1.08 -1.94
C LYS A 82 -19.77 0.49 -3.30
N THR A 83 -20.57 1.22 -4.08
CA THR A 83 -20.99 0.76 -5.43
C THR A 83 -19.85 0.75 -6.44
N LYS A 84 -18.76 1.46 -6.14
CA LYS A 84 -17.56 1.59 -6.98
C LYS A 84 -16.45 0.62 -6.59
N MET A 85 -16.70 -0.20 -5.58
CA MET A 85 -15.82 -1.30 -5.21
C MET A 85 -16.24 -2.60 -5.90
N LYS A 86 -15.28 -3.48 -6.19
CA LYS A 86 -15.56 -4.85 -6.66
C LYS A 86 -16.49 -5.58 -5.67
N PRO A 87 -17.36 -6.48 -6.14
CA PRO A 87 -18.18 -7.29 -5.24
C PRO A 87 -17.31 -8.13 -4.29
N GLY A 88 -17.64 -8.14 -3.01
CA GLY A 88 -16.96 -8.99 -2.00
C GLY A 88 -15.56 -8.53 -1.57
N THR A 89 -15.12 -7.34 -1.98
CA THR A 89 -13.83 -6.78 -1.57
C THR A 89 -13.97 -5.71 -0.46
N PRO A 90 -12.98 -5.60 0.45
CA PRO A 90 -11.84 -6.50 0.58
C PRO A 90 -12.27 -7.91 1.04
N HIS A 91 -11.52 -8.93 0.64
CA HIS A 91 -11.73 -10.28 1.12
C HIS A 91 -11.41 -10.40 2.62
N LYS A 92 -11.93 -11.45 3.25
CA LYS A 92 -11.67 -11.73 4.67
C LYS A 92 -10.16 -11.78 4.95
N ASP A 93 -9.75 -11.11 6.02
CA ASP A 93 -8.37 -11.02 6.50
C ASP A 93 -7.39 -10.34 5.53
N LYS A 94 -7.88 -9.62 4.51
CA LYS A 94 -7.02 -8.98 3.49
C LYS A 94 -6.91 -7.47 3.61
N ALA A 95 -7.77 -6.79 4.36
CA ALA A 95 -7.79 -5.33 4.39
C ALA A 95 -6.54 -4.74 5.05
N ILE A 96 -5.84 -3.86 4.32
CA ILE A 96 -4.63 -3.16 4.79
C ILE A 96 -4.82 -1.66 4.62
N PHE A 97 -4.61 -0.94 5.72
CA PHE A 97 -4.69 0.51 5.84
C PHE A 97 -3.30 1.09 6.10
N TYR A 98 -3.17 2.38 5.89
CA TYR A 98 -1.94 3.11 6.18
C TYR A 98 -2.27 4.57 6.45
N THR A 99 -1.34 5.27 7.09
CA THR A 99 -1.53 6.67 7.47
C THR A 99 -0.32 7.50 7.09
N ALA A 100 -0.54 8.79 6.82
CA ALA A 100 0.55 9.72 6.51
C ALA A 100 1.51 9.13 5.44
N LYS A 101 2.81 9.15 5.71
CA LYS A 101 3.85 8.77 4.74
C LYS A 101 4.14 7.26 4.70
N THR A 102 3.24 6.40 5.19
CA THR A 102 3.51 4.94 5.30
C THR A 102 2.97 4.09 4.16
N LEU A 103 2.50 4.70 3.06
CA LEU A 103 2.04 3.97 1.86
C LEU A 103 3.04 2.89 1.41
N PHE A 104 4.31 3.24 1.22
CA PHE A 104 5.33 2.28 0.77
C PHE A 104 5.58 1.16 1.80
N SER A 105 5.48 1.46 3.10
CA SER A 105 5.55 0.44 4.14
C SER A 105 4.35 -0.52 4.11
N ALA A 106 3.16 -0.02 3.77
CA ALA A 106 1.96 -0.83 3.64
C ALA A 106 2.01 -1.79 2.46
N LEU A 107 2.71 -1.43 1.38
CA LEU A 107 2.94 -2.34 0.24
C LEU A 107 3.67 -3.62 0.67
N HIS A 108 4.60 -3.53 1.63
CA HIS A 108 5.23 -4.72 2.18
C HIS A 108 4.23 -5.63 2.89
N LEU A 109 3.25 -5.06 3.61
CA LEU A 109 2.19 -5.87 4.23
C LEU A 109 1.25 -6.46 3.17
N ILE A 110 0.92 -5.71 2.12
CA ILE A 110 0.11 -6.21 0.99
C ILE A 110 0.79 -7.42 0.37
N GLN A 111 2.09 -7.36 0.11
CA GLN A 111 2.86 -8.49 -0.40
C GLN A 111 2.92 -9.65 0.60
N ARG A 112 3.23 -9.37 1.88
CA ARG A 112 3.41 -10.39 2.92
C ARG A 112 2.14 -11.18 3.21
N PHE A 113 0.98 -10.53 3.22
CA PHE A 113 -0.29 -11.13 3.60
C PHE A 113 -1.21 -11.41 2.39
N ASP A 114 -0.71 -11.21 1.17
CA ASP A 114 -1.53 -11.23 -0.04
C ASP A 114 -2.79 -10.34 0.16
N GLY A 115 -2.55 -9.16 0.74
CA GLY A 115 -3.57 -8.23 1.20
C GLY A 115 -4.10 -7.33 0.10
N GLN A 116 -4.98 -6.42 0.49
CA GLN A 116 -5.64 -5.47 -0.38
C GLN A 116 -5.65 -4.11 0.31
N GLY A 117 -5.06 -3.11 -0.33
CA GLY A 117 -5.30 -1.71 -0.04
C GLY A 117 -6.60 -1.24 -0.68
N ILE A 118 -6.97 0.02 -0.43
CA ILE A 118 -8.22 0.60 -0.95
C ILE A 118 -8.30 0.53 -2.49
N SER A 119 -7.22 0.87 -3.18
CA SER A 119 -7.16 0.91 -4.65
C SER A 119 -7.30 -0.48 -5.30
N ASP A 120 -6.89 -1.56 -4.62
CA ASP A 120 -7.05 -2.94 -5.12
C ASP A 120 -8.53 -3.35 -5.26
N THR A 121 -9.41 -2.64 -4.53
CA THR A 121 -10.85 -2.88 -4.52
C THR A 121 -11.62 -2.13 -5.60
N ASP A 122 -10.97 -1.29 -6.42
CA ASP A 122 -11.65 -0.46 -7.42
C ASP A 122 -12.34 -1.28 -8.52
N ASN A 123 -13.57 -0.93 -8.92
CA ASN A 123 -14.30 -1.64 -9.97
C ASN A 123 -13.87 -1.30 -11.42
N GLY A 124 -12.86 -0.44 -11.59
CA GLY A 124 -12.38 0.07 -12.88
C GLY A 124 -12.78 1.53 -13.14
N GLU A 125 -13.68 2.11 -12.34
CA GLU A 125 -14.08 3.52 -12.44
C GLU A 125 -13.09 4.49 -11.77
N LYS A 126 -12.05 3.96 -11.11
CA LYS A 126 -10.98 4.75 -10.49
C LYS A 126 -11.50 5.67 -9.37
N VAL A 127 -12.48 5.21 -8.60
CA VAL A 127 -12.95 6.00 -7.46
C VAL A 127 -12.14 5.66 -6.21
N MET A 128 -11.64 4.43 -6.08
CA MET A 128 -10.85 3.98 -4.92
C MET A 128 -9.36 4.39 -5.00
N ASP A 129 -8.87 4.77 -6.17
CA ASP A 129 -7.55 5.41 -6.38
C ASP A 129 -7.64 6.95 -6.36
N MET A 130 -8.84 7.50 -6.22
CA MET A 130 -9.14 8.93 -6.24
C MET A 130 -8.74 9.61 -7.56
N GLU A 131 -8.64 8.86 -8.67
CA GLU A 131 -8.29 9.38 -10.00
C GLU A 131 -9.50 9.56 -10.93
N GLY A 132 -10.67 9.10 -10.51
CA GLY A 132 -11.87 8.90 -11.31
C GLY A 132 -13.13 9.44 -10.66
N GLY A 133 -14.26 9.28 -11.35
CA GLY A 133 -15.55 9.80 -10.93
C GLY A 133 -15.50 11.27 -10.49
N PRO A 134 -16.10 11.63 -9.34
CA PRO A 134 -16.08 12.99 -8.83
C PRO A 134 -14.68 13.58 -8.58
N PHE A 135 -13.66 12.76 -8.33
CA PHE A 135 -12.29 13.26 -8.14
C PHE A 135 -11.69 13.76 -9.46
N ALA A 136 -11.86 13.01 -10.54
CA ALA A 136 -11.42 13.42 -11.88
C ALA A 136 -12.11 14.71 -12.33
N GLU A 137 -13.43 14.79 -12.10
CA GLU A 137 -14.23 15.98 -12.43
C GLU A 137 -13.76 17.19 -11.63
N SER A 138 -13.55 17.03 -10.32
CA SER A 138 -13.05 18.09 -9.44
C SER A 138 -11.66 18.58 -9.86
N ALA A 139 -10.74 17.65 -10.18
CA ALA A 139 -9.40 17.97 -10.67
C ALA A 139 -9.44 18.71 -12.01
N LYS A 140 -10.33 18.30 -12.93
CA LYS A 140 -10.51 18.98 -14.21
C LYS A 140 -11.02 20.41 -14.04
N LEU A 141 -12.02 20.62 -13.18
CA LEU A 141 -12.52 21.96 -12.89
C LEU A 141 -11.43 22.85 -12.28
N PHE A 142 -10.62 22.30 -11.36
CA PHE A 142 -9.49 23.01 -10.78
C PHE A 142 -8.47 23.45 -11.85
N LEU A 143 -8.11 22.56 -12.78
CA LEU A 143 -7.17 22.87 -13.86
C LEU A 143 -7.71 23.87 -14.88
N ASP A 144 -9.03 23.95 -15.01
CA ASP A 144 -9.74 24.91 -15.86
C ASP A 144 -9.96 26.28 -15.17
N ASP A 145 -9.41 26.51 -13.98
CA ASP A 145 -9.66 27.68 -13.12
C ASP A 145 -11.16 27.91 -12.82
N LYS A 146 -11.93 26.82 -12.65
CA LYS A 146 -13.35 26.85 -12.29
C LYS A 146 -13.55 26.50 -10.82
N ASP A 147 -14.64 27.03 -10.25
CA ASP A 147 -15.07 26.69 -8.89
C ASP A 147 -15.27 25.18 -8.74
N THR A 148 -14.64 24.63 -7.70
CA THR A 148 -14.64 23.20 -7.38
C THR A 148 -14.38 23.00 -5.89
N TRP A 149 -13.97 21.80 -5.48
CA TRP A 149 -13.71 21.48 -4.09
C TRP A 149 -12.56 22.29 -3.48
N ASP A 150 -12.79 22.82 -2.29
CA ASP A 150 -11.72 23.29 -1.42
C ASP A 150 -10.99 22.11 -0.75
N ASP A 151 -9.98 22.40 0.06
CA ASP A 151 -9.16 21.35 0.67
C ASP A 151 -9.93 20.56 1.75
N ASN A 152 -10.84 21.19 2.49
CA ASN A 152 -11.68 20.49 3.47
C ASN A 152 -12.66 19.54 2.77
N GLU A 153 -13.25 19.97 1.66
CA GLU A 153 -14.15 19.17 0.85
C GLU A 153 -13.44 17.98 0.20
N LYS A 154 -12.18 18.16 -0.24
CA LYS A 154 -11.34 17.03 -0.70
C LYS A 154 -11.08 16.02 0.42
N ASP A 155 -10.76 16.51 1.61
CA ASP A 155 -10.53 15.64 2.78
C ASP A 155 -11.80 14.85 3.15
N ILE A 156 -12.97 15.49 3.09
CA ILE A 156 -14.26 14.81 3.27
C ILE A 156 -14.47 13.76 2.17
N ALA A 157 -14.22 14.10 0.89
CA ALA A 157 -14.39 13.16 -0.22
C ALA A 157 -13.53 11.90 -0.04
N VAL A 158 -12.25 12.08 0.29
CA VAL A 158 -11.32 10.97 0.59
C VAL A 158 -11.80 10.18 1.81
N GLY A 159 -12.25 10.87 2.86
CA GLY A 159 -12.82 10.27 4.06
C GLY A 159 -14.01 9.35 3.77
N GLN A 160 -14.94 9.77 2.91
CA GLN A 160 -16.10 8.96 2.54
C GLN A 160 -15.72 7.69 1.77
N VAL A 161 -14.75 7.78 0.86
CA VAL A 161 -14.24 6.61 0.14
C VAL A 161 -13.52 5.65 1.09
N SER A 162 -12.70 6.17 2.00
CA SER A 162 -11.99 5.33 2.95
C SER A 162 -12.89 4.68 4.00
N ARG A 163 -13.94 5.40 4.42
CA ARG A 163 -15.03 4.85 5.23
C ARG A 163 -15.68 3.65 4.55
N ALA A 164 -15.99 3.74 3.26
CA ALA A 164 -16.58 2.63 2.52
C ALA A 164 -15.68 1.38 2.52
N PHE A 165 -14.36 1.56 2.40
CA PHE A 165 -13.41 0.46 2.51
C PHE A 165 -13.41 -0.19 3.91
N ALA A 166 -13.44 0.61 4.97
CA ALA A 166 -13.56 0.14 6.36
C ALA A 166 -14.87 -0.60 6.65
N GLU A 167 -16.00 -0.09 6.17
CA GLU A 167 -17.32 -0.73 6.35
C GLU A 167 -17.46 -2.07 5.60
N ARG A 168 -16.60 -2.35 4.61
CA ARG A 168 -16.56 -3.63 3.90
C ARG A 168 -15.46 -4.57 4.39
N ALA A 169 -14.60 -4.12 5.31
CA ALA A 169 -13.55 -4.95 5.88
C ALA A 169 -14.12 -6.16 6.64
N LYS A 170 -13.43 -7.30 6.61
CA LYS A 170 -13.85 -8.53 7.30
C LYS A 170 -12.65 -9.24 7.91
N GLY A 171 -12.84 -9.80 9.09
CA GLY A 171 -11.81 -10.54 9.82
C GLY A 171 -10.72 -9.64 10.38
N ILE A 172 -9.46 -9.99 10.15
CA ILE A 172 -8.28 -9.25 10.60
C ILE A 172 -7.99 -8.09 9.64
N VAL A 173 -8.02 -6.88 10.20
CA VAL A 173 -7.57 -5.66 9.54
C VAL A 173 -6.14 -5.35 9.98
N ARG A 174 -5.32 -4.85 9.05
CA ARG A 174 -3.95 -4.43 9.35
C ARG A 174 -3.77 -2.96 9.03
N VAL A 175 -2.95 -2.26 9.80
CA VAL A 175 -2.67 -0.83 9.59
C VAL A 175 -1.21 -0.50 9.86
N VAL A 176 -0.65 0.43 9.07
CA VAL A 176 0.71 0.92 9.27
C VAL A 176 0.70 2.39 9.71
N PHE A 177 1.35 2.67 10.84
CA PHE A 177 1.56 4.00 11.39
C PHE A 177 3.04 4.39 11.33
N PRO A 178 3.36 5.68 11.17
CA PRO A 178 4.70 6.15 11.50
C PRO A 178 4.92 6.09 13.02
N GLU A 179 6.16 5.94 13.47
CA GLU A 179 6.52 5.84 14.90
C GLU A 179 6.17 7.11 15.69
N ASP A 180 6.06 8.27 15.03
CA ASP A 180 5.63 9.52 15.65
C ASP A 180 4.11 9.75 15.58
N TYR A 181 3.34 8.75 15.15
CA TYR A 181 1.89 8.85 15.03
C TYR A 181 1.23 9.14 16.38
N SER A 182 0.35 10.13 16.40
CA SER A 182 -0.52 10.41 17.55
C SER A 182 -1.92 10.81 17.09
N PRO A 183 -2.96 10.05 17.48
CA PRO A 183 -4.33 10.37 17.08
C PRO A 183 -4.87 11.65 17.73
N ARG A 184 -4.24 12.12 18.82
CA ARG A 184 -4.67 13.33 19.55
C ARG A 184 -4.13 14.61 18.94
N ILE A 185 -3.00 14.53 18.24
CA ILE A 185 -2.29 15.72 17.74
C ILE A 185 -2.79 16.07 16.35
N ARG A 186 -3.25 15.09 15.55
CA ARG A 186 -3.67 15.30 14.16
C ARG A 186 -4.84 14.39 13.81
N PRO A 187 -6.09 14.90 13.84
CA PRO A 187 -7.20 14.22 13.20
C PRO A 187 -6.86 13.96 11.73
N ASN A 188 -7.19 12.76 11.24
CA ASN A 188 -6.96 12.35 9.86
C ASN A 188 -8.02 11.33 9.40
N THR A 189 -7.91 10.89 8.14
CA THR A 189 -8.80 9.88 7.54
C THR A 189 -8.98 8.64 8.43
N TRP A 190 -7.90 8.15 9.04
CA TRP A 190 -7.96 7.01 9.95
C TRP A 190 -8.82 7.29 11.19
N THR A 191 -8.57 8.40 11.90
CA THR A 191 -9.29 8.70 13.15
C THR A 191 -10.74 9.13 12.94
N GLU A 192 -11.01 9.83 11.84
CA GLU A 192 -12.32 10.45 11.59
C GLU A 192 -13.28 9.54 10.82
N TYR A 193 -12.77 8.66 9.96
CA TYR A 193 -13.59 7.88 9.03
C TYR A 193 -13.37 6.37 9.16
N GLU A 194 -12.13 5.90 9.07
CA GLU A 194 -11.84 4.47 8.98
C GLU A 194 -12.04 3.78 10.33
N TRP A 195 -11.40 4.27 11.39
CA TRP A 195 -11.49 3.66 12.72
C TRP A 195 -12.91 3.66 13.30
N PRO A 196 -13.70 4.76 13.25
CA PRO A 196 -15.10 4.75 13.66
C PRO A 196 -15.93 3.70 12.90
N ALA A 197 -15.74 3.59 11.58
CA ALA A 197 -16.43 2.60 10.77
C ALA A 197 -16.03 1.16 11.11
N LEU A 198 -14.74 0.90 11.36
CA LEU A 198 -14.27 -0.40 11.81
C LEU A 198 -14.94 -0.80 13.13
N LYS A 199 -15.04 0.13 14.11
CA LYS A 199 -15.74 -0.10 15.39
C LYS A 199 -17.20 -0.52 15.24
N GLU A 200 -17.88 0.00 14.23
CA GLU A 200 -19.29 -0.31 13.95
C GLU A 200 -19.46 -1.58 13.11
N ASN A 201 -18.38 -2.10 12.51
CA ASN A 201 -18.39 -3.25 11.62
C ASN A 201 -18.20 -4.57 12.40
N SER A 202 -19.30 -5.31 12.58
CA SER A 202 -19.31 -6.60 13.30
C SER A 202 -18.54 -7.73 12.59
N ASP A 203 -18.21 -7.57 11.31
CA ASP A 203 -17.44 -8.57 10.56
C ASP A 203 -15.93 -8.50 10.87
N VAL A 204 -15.46 -7.41 11.51
CA VAL A 204 -14.06 -7.22 11.91
C VAL A 204 -13.82 -7.91 13.25
N THR A 205 -12.80 -8.78 13.30
CA THR A 205 -12.47 -9.56 14.49
C THR A 205 -11.25 -9.04 15.22
N LYS A 206 -10.29 -8.42 14.50
CA LYS A 206 -9.05 -7.87 15.05
C LYS A 206 -8.56 -6.70 14.21
N VAL A 207 -7.81 -5.79 14.83
CA VAL A 207 -7.00 -4.79 14.13
C VAL A 207 -5.56 -4.90 14.64
N LEU A 208 -4.64 -5.22 13.72
CA LEU A 208 -3.21 -5.32 13.98
C LEU A 208 -2.49 -4.08 13.41
N ALA A 209 -1.64 -3.48 14.21
CA ALA A 209 -0.92 -2.27 13.86
C ALA A 209 0.60 -2.50 13.83
N TRP A 210 1.27 -1.86 12.89
CA TRP A 210 2.72 -1.79 12.81
C TRP A 210 3.17 -0.33 12.83
N TRP A 211 4.23 -0.05 13.58
CA TRP A 211 4.85 1.27 13.63
C TRP A 211 6.18 1.23 12.91
N VAL A 212 6.40 2.19 12.00
CA VAL A 212 7.63 2.29 11.21
C VAL A 212 8.33 3.61 11.48
N LYS A 213 9.67 3.58 11.59
CA LYS A 213 10.46 4.79 11.86
C LYS A 213 10.46 5.74 10.67
N LYS A 214 10.55 5.20 9.45
CA LYS A 214 10.47 5.97 8.21
C LYS A 214 9.45 5.34 7.27
N GLY A 215 8.74 6.21 6.54
CA GLY A 215 7.89 5.78 5.44
C GLY A 215 8.71 5.06 4.38
N GLY A 216 8.34 3.81 4.09
CA GLY A 216 9.07 2.91 3.19
C GLY A 216 9.89 1.84 3.89
N ASP A 217 10.10 1.93 5.20
CA ASP A 217 10.69 0.82 5.96
C ASP A 217 9.73 -0.38 5.95
N GLU A 218 10.28 -1.59 5.85
CA GLU A 218 9.50 -2.81 5.96
C GLU A 218 8.97 -2.98 7.40
N PRO A 219 7.66 -3.21 7.60
CA PRO A 219 7.11 -3.46 8.93
C PRO A 219 7.58 -4.81 9.50
N MET A 220 8.20 -4.79 10.68
CA MET A 220 8.77 -5.98 11.32
C MET A 220 7.83 -6.59 12.36
N GLY A 221 7.96 -7.90 12.61
CA GLY A 221 7.17 -8.63 13.59
C GLY A 221 5.71 -8.90 13.18
N ASP A 222 4.92 -9.37 14.14
CA ASP A 222 3.55 -9.86 13.92
C ASP A 222 2.46 -8.77 14.07
N GLY A 223 2.87 -7.54 14.40
CA GLY A 223 1.97 -6.41 14.64
C GLY A 223 1.32 -6.48 16.03
N THR A 224 0.89 -5.31 16.52
CA THR A 224 0.23 -5.20 17.83
C THR A 224 -1.27 -5.10 17.66
N GLU A 225 -2.01 -5.93 18.41
CA GLU A 225 -3.46 -5.84 18.45
C GLU A 225 -3.88 -4.54 19.18
N ILE A 226 -4.56 -3.64 18.45
CA ILE A 226 -5.07 -2.35 18.98
C ILE A 226 -6.59 -2.37 19.20
N TRP A 227 -7.21 -3.49 18.85
CA TRP A 227 -8.64 -3.69 19.00
C TRP A 227 -8.99 -4.35 20.35
N PRO A 228 -10.14 -4.04 20.98
CA PRO A 228 -11.08 -2.97 20.64
C PRO A 228 -10.79 -1.63 21.33
N CYS A 229 -9.78 -1.55 22.21
CA CYS A 229 -9.77 -0.55 23.28
C CYS A 229 -8.60 0.44 23.29
N ASP A 230 -7.65 0.43 22.34
CA ASP A 230 -6.53 1.38 22.46
C ASP A 230 -5.98 1.93 21.13
N MET A 231 -6.61 3.01 20.63
CA MET A 231 -5.99 3.88 19.63
C MET A 231 -4.80 4.67 20.19
N THR A 232 -4.60 4.69 21.51
CA THR A 232 -3.62 5.54 22.19
C THR A 232 -2.31 4.84 22.50
N THR A 233 -2.06 3.66 21.93
CA THR A 233 -0.79 2.95 22.11
C THR A 233 0.35 3.77 21.51
N ASP A 234 0.96 4.56 22.38
CA ASP A 234 2.27 5.17 22.19
C ASP A 234 3.25 4.04 21.81
N PRO A 235 3.88 4.08 20.63
CA PRO A 235 4.83 3.05 20.20
C PRO A 235 5.99 2.86 21.19
N ARG A 236 6.25 3.85 22.07
CA ARG A 236 7.26 3.73 23.14
C ARG A 236 6.86 2.82 24.30
N ARG A 237 5.62 2.34 24.35
CA ARG A 237 5.13 1.41 25.38
C ARG A 237 5.04 -0.03 24.91
N GLN A 238 5.48 -0.34 23.69
CA GLN A 238 5.54 -1.70 23.19
C GLN A 238 6.90 -2.34 23.53
N PRO A 239 6.93 -3.60 23.98
CA PRO A 239 8.20 -4.31 24.17
C PRO A 239 8.78 -4.60 22.78
N PHE A 240 9.96 -4.03 22.51
CA PHE A 240 10.80 -4.43 21.38
C PHE A 240 11.27 -5.89 21.52
#